data_AF-A0A7S2NNL0-F1
#
_entry.id   AF-A0A7S2NNL0-F1
#
_cell.length_a   1.000
_cell.length_b   1.000
_cell.length_c   1.000
_cell.angle_alpha   90.00
_cell.angle_beta   90.00
_cell.angle_gamma   90.00
#
_symmetry.space_group_name_H-M   'P 1'
#
loop_
_entity.id
_entity.type
_entity.pdbx_description
1 polymer ?
#
loop_
_entity_poly.entity_id
_entity_poly.type
_entity_poly.pdbx_seq_one_letter_code
_entity_poly.pdbx_strand_id
1 'polypeptide(L)'
;AQSLNGHHFCHMPDVSAEEKQSLVAVPAVEATEQPRRGQQVYREPMKATSSVTEGEWEEILEIAREVMTSTDGLRESLRSRQRLVFWRLRGSAELVGVCTVDIIVETFAGHNALCIFAGSLYLKTKVRGHNLIQTLGLTCWLESLRYPLHRKFFFFSSNSFKSYLMGVRNFPTVYPSREHDNIPAWELSYLKHVAEIFYPKYSAAADVEDTLILPAHGGRAFKEFQNVELPDDADLRYFVRRNPGFADGDRLMVLVPLSVCGMLQMVRRAVARRCGCR
;
A
#
# COMPACT_ATOMS: atom_id res chain seq x y z
N ALA A 1 -1.70 42.91 1.89
CA ALA A 1 -1.04 42.41 0.67
C ALA A 1 0.45 42.28 0.94
N GLN A 2 0.91 41.09 1.33
CA GLN A 2 2.32 40.72 1.33
C GLN A 2 2.40 39.27 0.84
N SER A 3 3.13 39.12 -0.26
CA SER A 3 3.39 37.89 -1.01
C SER A 3 4.42 37.04 -0.25
N LEU A 4 4.14 35.76 -0.08
CA LEU A 4 5.13 34.75 0.27
C LEU A 4 5.07 33.62 -0.77
N ASN A 5 5.74 33.85 -1.89
CA ASN A 5 6.14 32.78 -2.81
C ASN A 5 7.37 32.07 -2.21
N GLY A 6 7.12 30.99 -1.47
CA GLY A 6 8.16 30.06 -1.01
C GLY A 6 8.27 28.87 -1.95
N HIS A 7 8.94 29.04 -3.10
CA HIS A 7 9.41 27.89 -3.88
C HIS A 7 10.60 27.28 -3.15
N HIS A 8 10.37 26.25 -2.34
CA HIS A 8 11.43 25.41 -1.82
C HIS A 8 12.05 24.62 -2.99
N PHE A 9 13.21 25.10 -3.46
CA PHE A 9 14.12 24.30 -4.27
C PHE A 9 14.59 23.11 -3.44
N CYS A 10 14.37 21.91 -3.97
CA CYS A 10 14.80 20.67 -3.36
C CYS A 10 16.32 20.57 -3.52
N HIS A 11 17.08 21.00 -2.51
CA HIS A 11 18.50 20.66 -2.42
C HIS A 11 18.60 19.16 -2.15
N MET A 12 19.03 18.40 -3.14
CA MET A 12 19.49 17.03 -2.95
C MET A 12 20.80 17.11 -2.16
N PRO A 13 20.96 16.42 -1.00
CA PRO A 13 22.26 16.30 -0.38
C PRO A 13 23.18 15.49 -1.30
N ASP A 14 24.38 16.03 -1.53
CA ASP A 14 25.48 15.27 -2.12
C ASP A 14 25.79 14.10 -1.18
N VAL A 15 25.52 12.89 -1.66
CA VAL A 15 25.87 11.66 -0.94
C VAL A 15 27.39 11.53 -0.99
N SER A 16 28.03 11.84 0.13
CA SER A 16 29.48 11.71 0.29
C SER A 16 29.93 10.28 0.00
N ALA A 17 31.13 10.14 -0.58
CA ALA A 17 31.66 8.88 -1.09
C ALA A 17 31.91 7.79 -0.04
N GLU A 18 31.72 8.08 1.26
CA GLU A 18 31.98 7.16 2.38
C GLU A 18 30.77 6.32 2.82
N GLU A 19 29.54 6.63 2.38
CA GLU A 19 28.34 5.80 2.64
C GLU A 19 28.22 4.54 1.73
N LYS A 20 29.31 4.18 1.03
CA LYS A 20 29.36 3.03 0.11
C LYS A 20 29.70 1.70 0.77
N GLN A 21 29.96 1.65 2.08
CA GLN A 21 30.38 0.43 2.77
C GLN A 21 29.51 0.10 4.00
N SER A 22 28.23 -0.15 3.76
CA SER A 22 27.37 -0.95 4.65
C SER A 22 26.12 -1.42 3.88
N LEU A 23 26.33 -2.02 2.71
CA LEU A 23 25.29 -2.73 1.98
C LEU A 23 25.31 -4.18 2.45
N VAL A 24 24.65 -4.45 3.57
CA VAL A 24 24.35 -5.82 3.99
C VAL A 24 23.53 -6.48 2.87
N ALA A 25 24.11 -7.53 2.29
CA ALA A 25 23.49 -8.31 1.24
C ALA A 25 22.13 -8.85 1.72
N VAL A 26 21.07 -8.52 0.98
CA VAL A 26 19.73 -9.08 1.16
C VAL A 26 19.81 -10.60 0.96
N PRO A 27 19.44 -11.44 1.94
CA PRO A 27 19.23 -12.85 1.70
C PRO A 27 18.12 -13.00 0.68
N ALA A 28 18.36 -13.78 -0.37
CA ALA A 28 17.36 -14.13 -1.35
C ALA A 28 16.16 -14.76 -0.62
N VAL A 29 15.03 -14.06 -0.62
CA VAL A 29 13.72 -14.69 -0.42
C VAL A 29 13.68 -15.85 -1.40
N GLU A 30 13.46 -17.06 -0.88
CA GLU A 30 13.49 -18.32 -1.62
C GLU A 30 12.91 -18.15 -3.03
N ALA A 31 13.67 -18.64 -4.01
CA ALA A 31 13.36 -18.58 -5.42
C ALA A 31 12.03 -19.29 -5.69
N THR A 32 10.94 -18.54 -5.52
CA THR A 32 9.64 -18.89 -6.06
C THR A 32 9.79 -18.86 -7.57
N GLU A 33 9.43 -19.96 -8.23
CA GLU A 33 9.56 -20.15 -9.68
C GLU A 33 9.27 -18.84 -10.41
N GLN A 34 10.31 -18.25 -11.00
CA GLN A 34 10.12 -17.07 -11.82
C GLN A 34 9.16 -17.45 -12.95
N PRO A 35 8.09 -16.68 -13.18
CA PRO A 35 7.21 -16.93 -14.31
C PRO A 35 8.06 -17.00 -15.57
N ARG A 36 7.97 -18.14 -16.29
CA ARG A 36 8.71 -18.39 -17.53
C ARG A 36 8.53 -17.17 -18.45
N ARG A 37 9.59 -16.75 -19.14
CA ARG A 37 9.56 -15.76 -20.23
C ARG A 37 8.35 -16.07 -21.15
N GLY A 38 7.22 -15.41 -20.92
CA GLY A 38 5.93 -15.78 -21.53
C GLY A 38 4.69 -15.48 -20.68
N GLN A 39 4.78 -15.54 -19.34
CA GLN A 39 3.67 -15.16 -18.44
C GLN A 39 3.63 -13.64 -18.25
N GLN A 40 3.19 -12.92 -19.29
CA GLN A 40 2.92 -11.50 -19.18
C GLN A 40 1.61 -11.27 -18.43
N VAL A 41 1.64 -10.44 -17.38
CA VAL A 41 0.45 -9.96 -16.68
C VAL A 41 -0.01 -8.65 -17.32
N TYR A 42 -1.32 -8.47 -17.50
CA TYR A 42 -1.89 -7.17 -17.84
C TYR A 42 -2.89 -6.72 -16.77
N ARG A 43 -3.04 -5.40 -16.64
CA ARG A 43 -4.03 -4.77 -15.78
C ARG A 43 -5.22 -4.36 -16.63
N GLU A 44 -6.42 -4.71 -16.21
CA GLU A 44 -7.65 -4.18 -16.82
C GLU A 44 -7.83 -2.69 -16.46
N PRO A 45 -8.66 -1.94 -17.22
CA PRO A 45 -9.16 -0.65 -16.77
C PRO A 45 -9.81 -0.78 -15.38
N MET A 46 -9.69 0.26 -14.56
CA MET A 46 -10.36 0.27 -13.25
C MET A 46 -11.88 0.19 -13.47
N LYS A 47 -12.54 -0.76 -12.83
CA LYS A 47 -13.99 -0.98 -12.94
C LYS A 47 -14.68 -0.40 -11.72
N ALA A 48 -15.86 0.20 -11.91
CA ALA A 48 -16.70 0.54 -10.79
C ALA A 48 -17.12 -0.76 -10.07
N THR A 49 -17.09 -0.77 -8.74
CA THR A 49 -17.47 -1.98 -7.99
C THR A 49 -18.90 -2.42 -8.30
N SER A 50 -19.80 -1.47 -8.57
CA SER A 50 -21.18 -1.71 -8.97
C SER A 50 -21.33 -2.40 -10.34
N SER A 51 -20.30 -2.40 -11.19
CA SER A 51 -20.32 -3.06 -12.49
C SER A 51 -19.64 -4.44 -12.50
N VAL A 52 -19.22 -4.95 -11.34
CA VAL A 52 -18.57 -6.26 -11.23
C VAL A 52 -19.61 -7.37 -11.29
N THR A 53 -19.41 -8.30 -12.21
CA THR A 53 -20.31 -9.42 -12.48
C THR A 53 -20.21 -10.52 -11.41
N GLU A 54 -21.23 -11.38 -11.33
CA GLU A 54 -21.21 -12.52 -10.42
C GLU A 54 -20.03 -13.48 -10.69
N GLY A 55 -19.68 -13.70 -11.95
CA GLY A 55 -18.50 -14.51 -12.31
C GLY A 55 -17.18 -13.92 -11.80
N GLU A 56 -16.99 -12.59 -11.95
CA GLU A 56 -15.80 -11.91 -11.41
C GLU A 56 -15.76 -11.94 -9.88
N TRP A 57 -16.91 -11.87 -9.21
CA TRP A 57 -16.96 -12.02 -7.76
C TRP A 57 -16.51 -13.41 -7.29
N GLU A 58 -16.90 -14.47 -8.00
CA GLU A 58 -16.42 -15.82 -7.71
C GLU A 58 -14.90 -15.94 -7.91
N GLU A 59 -14.36 -15.37 -8.98
CA GLU A 59 -12.91 -15.33 -9.20
C GLU A 59 -12.17 -14.56 -8.09
N ILE A 60 -12.72 -13.44 -7.62
CA ILE A 60 -12.17 -12.68 -6.48
C ILE A 60 -12.13 -13.55 -5.22
N LEU A 61 -13.24 -14.24 -4.93
CA LEU A 61 -13.35 -15.10 -3.75
C LEU A 61 -12.38 -16.29 -3.86
N GLU A 62 -12.19 -16.85 -5.05
CA GLU A 62 -11.22 -17.93 -5.28
C GLU A 62 -9.80 -17.49 -4.92
N ILE A 63 -9.34 -16.35 -5.44
CA ILE A 63 -8.01 -15.82 -5.11
C ILE A 63 -7.91 -15.51 -3.61
N ALA A 64 -8.96 -14.93 -3.02
CA ALA A 64 -8.95 -14.62 -1.60
C ALA A 64 -8.85 -15.89 -0.74
N ARG A 65 -9.57 -16.98 -1.08
CA ARG A 65 -9.47 -18.27 -0.40
C ARG A 65 -8.07 -18.88 -0.51
N GLU A 66 -7.37 -18.64 -1.62
CA GLU A 66 -5.99 -19.09 -1.80
C GLU A 66 -5.06 -18.42 -0.77
N VAL A 67 -5.19 -17.10 -0.59
CA VAL A 67 -4.21 -16.30 0.18
C VAL A 67 -4.62 -15.99 1.63
N MET A 68 -5.92 -16.01 1.96
CA MET A 68 -6.47 -15.58 3.26
C MET A 68 -6.99 -16.76 4.09
N THR A 69 -6.96 -16.63 5.41
CA THR A 69 -7.49 -17.63 6.35
C THR A 69 -9.02 -17.73 6.36
N SER A 70 -9.74 -16.64 6.11
CA SER A 70 -11.19 -16.64 5.83
C SER A 70 -11.55 -15.57 4.78
N THR A 71 -12.70 -15.77 4.14
CA THR A 71 -13.30 -14.84 3.17
C THR A 71 -14.63 -14.27 3.67
N ASP A 72 -14.96 -14.46 4.94
CA ASP A 72 -16.24 -14.01 5.50
C ASP A 72 -16.36 -12.48 5.45
N GLY A 73 -17.53 -12.01 5.02
CA GLY A 73 -17.81 -10.59 4.82
C GLY A 73 -16.91 -9.91 3.77
N LEU A 74 -16.07 -10.65 3.03
CA LEU A 74 -15.15 -10.06 2.05
C LEU A 74 -15.94 -9.34 0.95
N ARG A 75 -16.95 -9.99 0.40
CA ARG A 75 -17.76 -9.44 -0.68
C ARG A 75 -18.40 -8.10 -0.28
N GLU A 76 -18.99 -8.05 0.90
CA GLU A 76 -19.59 -6.82 1.44
C GLU A 76 -18.53 -5.73 1.65
N SER A 77 -17.39 -6.10 2.23
CA SER A 77 -16.24 -5.21 2.43
C SER A 77 -15.63 -4.68 1.13
N LEU A 78 -15.79 -5.38 0.01
CA LEU A 78 -15.34 -4.94 -1.31
C LEU A 78 -16.43 -4.10 -2.00
N ARG A 79 -17.71 -4.43 -1.82
CA ARG A 79 -18.87 -3.69 -2.36
C ARG A 79 -18.93 -2.25 -1.89
N SER A 80 -18.44 -1.96 -0.68
CA SER A 80 -18.36 -0.60 -0.15
C SER A 80 -17.28 0.28 -0.80
N ARG A 81 -16.50 -0.25 -1.74
CA ARG A 81 -15.41 0.47 -2.42
C ARG A 81 -15.87 1.05 -3.75
N GLN A 82 -15.24 2.13 -4.19
CA GLN A 82 -15.57 2.80 -5.45
C GLN A 82 -15.19 1.95 -6.65
N ARG A 83 -13.95 1.42 -6.67
CA ARG A 83 -13.39 0.73 -7.83
C ARG A 83 -12.61 -0.51 -7.47
N LEU A 84 -12.60 -1.43 -8.41
CA LEU A 84 -11.78 -2.64 -8.41
C LEU A 84 -10.82 -2.64 -9.60
N VAL A 85 -9.62 -3.15 -9.36
CA VAL A 85 -8.56 -3.32 -10.34
C VAL A 85 -8.24 -4.80 -10.44
N PHE A 86 -8.30 -5.34 -11.67
CA PHE A 86 -8.01 -6.73 -11.96
C PHE A 86 -6.68 -6.87 -12.69
N TRP A 87 -5.89 -7.86 -12.30
CA TRP A 87 -4.71 -8.31 -13.04
C TRP A 87 -4.93 -9.73 -13.54
N ARG A 88 -4.68 -9.93 -14.84
CA ARG A 88 -4.86 -11.22 -15.51
C ARG A 88 -3.61 -11.66 -16.25
N LEU A 89 -3.45 -12.97 -16.42
CA LEU A 89 -2.43 -13.53 -17.32
C LEU A 89 -2.85 -13.35 -18.77
N ARG A 90 -1.89 -12.92 -19.62
CA ARG A 90 -2.07 -12.98 -21.08
C ARG A 90 -2.15 -14.45 -21.51
N GLY A 91 -3.08 -14.76 -22.41
CA GLY A 91 -3.30 -16.10 -22.96
C GLY A 91 -4.43 -16.85 -22.28
N SER A 92 -4.40 -17.01 -20.95
CA SER A 92 -5.45 -17.75 -20.22
C SER A 92 -6.59 -16.87 -19.70
N ALA A 93 -6.38 -15.54 -19.62
CA ALA A 93 -7.27 -14.60 -18.92
C ALA A 93 -7.53 -14.98 -17.45
N GLU A 94 -6.71 -15.85 -16.85
CA GLU A 94 -6.80 -16.21 -15.43
C GLU A 94 -6.62 -14.96 -14.56
N LEU A 95 -7.53 -14.75 -13.60
CA LEU A 95 -7.35 -13.72 -12.59
C LEU A 95 -6.21 -14.10 -11.64
N VAL A 96 -5.24 -13.22 -11.52
CA VAL A 96 -4.05 -13.41 -10.69
C VAL A 96 -3.89 -12.33 -9.64
N GLY A 97 -4.72 -11.30 -9.69
CA GLY A 97 -4.73 -10.29 -8.66
C GLY A 97 -5.95 -9.38 -8.70
N VAL A 98 -6.30 -8.85 -7.53
CA VAL A 98 -7.33 -7.83 -7.36
C VAL A 98 -6.89 -6.80 -6.32
N CYS A 99 -7.30 -5.55 -6.50
CA CYS A 99 -7.12 -4.46 -5.52
C CYS A 99 -8.30 -3.51 -5.56
N THR A 100 -8.69 -2.97 -4.41
CA THR A 100 -9.69 -1.89 -4.32
C THR A 100 -9.01 -0.54 -4.37
N VAL A 101 -9.60 0.41 -5.09
CA VAL A 101 -9.10 1.78 -5.20
C VAL A 101 -10.22 2.78 -5.02
N ASP A 102 -10.06 3.65 -4.02
CA ASP A 102 -10.94 4.78 -3.80
C ASP A 102 -10.11 6.08 -3.87
N ILE A 103 -10.69 7.13 -4.43
CA ILE A 103 -10.12 8.48 -4.34
C ILE A 103 -11.14 9.36 -3.65
N ILE A 104 -10.74 9.93 -2.52
CA ILE A 104 -11.51 10.89 -1.75
C ILE A 104 -10.90 12.26 -1.97
N VAL A 105 -11.73 13.23 -2.31
CA VAL A 105 -11.36 14.64 -2.46
C VAL A 105 -12.22 15.42 -1.48
N GLU A 106 -11.59 16.13 -0.56
CA GLU A 106 -12.30 16.75 0.56
C GLU A 106 -11.56 17.98 1.11
N THR A 107 -12.23 18.71 2.00
CA THR A 107 -11.61 19.73 2.85
C THR A 107 -11.57 19.20 4.28
N PHE A 108 -10.37 19.06 4.85
CA PHE A 108 -10.16 18.59 6.21
C PHE A 108 -9.35 19.61 7.01
N ALA A 109 -9.88 19.99 8.18
CA ALA A 109 -9.27 20.96 9.08
C ALA A 109 -8.74 22.23 8.35
N GLY A 110 -9.55 22.79 7.45
CA GLY A 110 -9.22 24.00 6.68
C GLY A 110 -8.30 23.80 5.48
N HIS A 111 -7.88 22.57 5.17
CA HIS A 111 -7.01 22.27 4.04
C HIS A 111 -7.69 21.36 3.01
N ASN A 112 -7.44 21.63 1.73
CA ASN A 112 -7.85 20.73 0.64
C ASN A 112 -6.96 19.49 0.64
N ALA A 113 -7.57 18.32 0.76
CA ALA A 113 -6.90 17.04 0.85
C ALA A 113 -7.46 16.06 -0.19
N LEU A 114 -6.57 15.21 -0.71
CA LEU A 114 -6.91 14.11 -1.59
C LEU A 114 -6.26 12.85 -1.03
N CYS A 115 -7.09 11.88 -0.69
CA CYS A 115 -6.65 10.58 -0.22
C CYS A 115 -6.92 9.53 -1.29
N ILE A 116 -5.87 8.81 -1.68
CA ILE A 116 -5.98 7.64 -2.53
C ILE A 116 -5.85 6.42 -1.62
N PHE A 117 -6.92 5.66 -1.52
CA PHE A 117 -6.91 4.39 -0.82
C PHE A 117 -6.62 3.26 -1.77
N ALA A 118 -5.65 2.42 -1.41
CA ALA A 118 -5.38 1.16 -2.07
C ALA A 118 -5.46 0.05 -1.03
N GLY A 119 -6.48 -0.80 -1.14
CA GLY A 119 -6.81 -1.80 -0.14
C GLY A 119 -7.12 -3.16 -0.74
N SER A 120 -7.41 -4.13 0.14
CA SER A 120 -7.86 -5.48 -0.22
C SER A 120 -7.08 -6.07 -1.40
N LEU A 121 -5.76 -5.95 -1.32
CA LEU A 121 -4.84 -6.37 -2.37
C LEU A 121 -4.57 -7.86 -2.21
N TYR A 122 -5.05 -8.65 -3.17
CA TYR A 122 -4.78 -10.08 -3.24
C TYR A 122 -4.01 -10.34 -4.52
N LEU A 123 -2.81 -10.91 -4.42
CA LEU A 123 -1.97 -11.28 -5.55
C LEU A 123 -1.49 -12.71 -5.37
N LYS A 124 -1.71 -13.55 -6.38
CA LYS A 124 -1.10 -14.89 -6.44
C LYS A 124 0.42 -14.76 -6.39
N THR A 125 1.08 -15.69 -5.70
CA THR A 125 2.54 -15.60 -5.46
C THR A 125 3.35 -15.51 -6.76
N LYS A 126 2.93 -16.25 -7.80
CA LYS A 126 3.59 -16.30 -9.13
C LYS A 126 3.70 -14.95 -9.85
N VAL A 127 2.89 -13.94 -9.50
CA VAL A 127 2.90 -12.62 -10.16
C VAL A 127 3.48 -11.50 -9.30
N ARG A 128 3.94 -11.81 -8.08
CA ARG A 128 4.58 -10.82 -7.20
C ARG A 128 5.92 -10.36 -7.79
N GLY A 129 6.39 -9.19 -7.38
CA GLY A 129 7.65 -8.61 -7.89
C GLY A 129 7.55 -7.90 -9.26
N HIS A 130 6.42 -7.97 -9.96
CA HIS A 130 6.24 -7.37 -11.30
C HIS A 130 5.81 -5.89 -11.30
N ASN A 131 6.09 -5.16 -10.21
CA ASN A 131 5.74 -3.75 -10.03
C ASN A 131 4.24 -3.40 -10.24
N LEU A 132 3.33 -4.38 -10.08
CA LEU A 132 1.89 -4.20 -10.32
C LEU A 132 1.29 -3.10 -9.43
N ILE A 133 1.69 -3.05 -8.16
CA ILE A 133 1.21 -2.06 -7.19
C ILE A 133 1.79 -0.69 -7.50
N GLN A 134 3.07 -0.60 -7.86
CA GLN A 134 3.72 0.67 -8.21
C GLN A 134 3.12 1.29 -9.47
N THR A 135 2.82 0.48 -10.49
CA THR A 135 2.14 0.95 -11.71
C THR A 135 0.70 1.41 -11.43
N LEU A 136 0.01 0.74 -10.50
CA LEU A 136 -1.29 1.20 -10.00
C LEU A 136 -1.17 2.55 -9.28
N GLY A 137 -0.26 2.65 -8.30
CA GLY A 137 -0.01 3.89 -7.57
C GLY A 137 0.34 5.05 -8.50
N LEU A 138 1.20 4.83 -9.50
CA LEU A 138 1.51 5.84 -10.51
C LEU A 138 0.26 6.29 -11.29
N THR A 139 -0.61 5.34 -11.68
CA THR A 139 -1.86 5.68 -12.39
C THR A 139 -2.78 6.53 -11.53
N CYS A 140 -2.98 6.16 -10.27
CA CYS A 140 -3.82 6.94 -9.35
C CYS A 140 -3.22 8.32 -9.06
N TRP A 141 -1.89 8.41 -8.92
CA TRP A 141 -1.24 9.69 -8.73
C TRP A 141 -1.37 10.60 -9.97
N LEU A 142 -1.21 10.06 -11.18
CA LEU A 142 -1.47 10.81 -12.42
C LEU A 142 -2.93 11.30 -12.46
N GLU A 143 -3.88 10.46 -12.03
CA GLU A 143 -5.28 10.83 -11.90
C GLU A 143 -5.48 12.03 -10.94
N SER A 144 -4.72 12.05 -9.83
CA SER A 144 -4.74 13.12 -8.83
C SER A 144 -4.18 14.46 -9.32
N LEU A 145 -3.47 14.50 -10.46
CA LEU A 145 -2.88 15.73 -10.97
C LEU A 145 -3.92 16.78 -11.38
N ARG A 146 -5.18 16.38 -11.61
CA ARG A 146 -6.31 17.30 -11.79
C ARG A 146 -6.62 18.15 -10.55
N TYR A 147 -6.02 17.83 -9.39
CA TYR A 147 -6.15 18.55 -8.12
C TYR A 147 -4.80 19.13 -7.67
N PRO A 148 -4.28 20.18 -8.33
CA PRO A 148 -2.92 20.68 -8.08
C PRO A 148 -2.73 21.31 -6.69
N LEU A 149 -3.78 21.89 -6.11
CA LEU A 149 -3.74 22.60 -4.82
C LEU A 149 -4.09 21.70 -3.61
N HIS A 150 -4.27 20.40 -3.82
CA HIS A 150 -4.61 19.47 -2.74
C HIS A 150 -3.35 18.82 -2.18
N ARG A 151 -3.31 18.66 -0.85
CA ARG A 151 -2.36 17.76 -0.20
C ARG A 151 -2.76 16.32 -0.55
N LYS A 152 -1.85 15.56 -1.14
CA LYS A 152 -2.13 14.23 -1.68
C LYS A 152 -1.54 13.17 -0.76
N PHE A 153 -2.29 12.10 -0.52
CA PHE A 153 -1.87 11.02 0.34
C PHE A 153 -2.20 9.67 -0.29
N PHE A 154 -1.32 8.67 -0.12
CA PHE A 154 -1.75 7.28 -0.14
C PHE A 154 -2.13 6.87 1.28
N PHE A 155 -3.26 6.21 1.41
CA PHE A 155 -3.69 5.55 2.63
C PHE A 155 -3.87 4.06 2.37
N PHE A 156 -3.36 3.23 3.27
CA PHE A 156 -3.61 1.79 3.23
C PHE A 156 -3.52 1.19 4.62
N SER A 157 -4.29 0.13 4.85
CA SER A 157 -4.19 -0.69 6.05
C SER A 157 -3.20 -1.83 5.80
N SER A 158 -2.10 -1.87 6.53
CA SER A 158 -1.07 -2.89 6.38
C SER A 158 -1.33 -4.08 7.32
N ASN A 159 -1.92 -5.15 6.80
CA ASN A 159 -2.03 -6.46 7.46
C ASN A 159 -0.86 -7.41 7.09
N SER A 160 0.19 -6.89 6.48
CA SER A 160 1.42 -7.64 6.20
C SER A 160 2.64 -6.76 6.32
N PHE A 161 3.77 -7.33 6.72
CA PHE A 161 5.02 -6.58 6.66
C PHE A 161 5.43 -6.28 5.21
N LYS A 162 5.03 -7.10 4.22
CA LYS A 162 5.35 -6.89 2.80
C LYS A 162 4.72 -5.59 2.26
N SER A 163 3.46 -5.32 2.57
CA SER A 163 2.79 -4.06 2.22
C SER A 163 3.40 -2.87 2.95
N TYR A 164 3.77 -3.04 4.22
CA TYR A 164 4.43 -1.99 5.00
C TYR A 164 5.80 -1.61 4.40
N LEU A 165 6.65 -2.61 4.15
CA LEU A 165 7.97 -2.43 3.55
C LEU A 165 7.88 -1.84 2.13
N MET A 166 6.81 -2.14 1.39
CA MET A 166 6.55 -1.49 0.11
C MET A 166 6.38 0.03 0.28
N GLY A 167 5.72 0.50 1.34
CA GLY A 167 5.65 1.92 1.68
C GLY A 167 7.03 2.50 2.00
N VAL A 168 7.63 2.08 3.13
CA VAL A 168 8.87 2.69 3.67
C VAL A 168 10.06 2.57 2.71
N ARG A 169 10.09 1.55 1.84
CA ARG A 169 11.15 1.38 0.83
C ARG A 169 10.84 2.02 -0.52
N ASN A 170 9.72 2.73 -0.72
CA ASN A 170 9.48 3.42 -1.99
C ASN A 170 9.19 4.91 -1.81
N PHE A 171 8.85 5.36 -0.61
CA PHE A 171 8.52 6.74 -0.32
C PHE A 171 9.48 7.33 0.73
N PRO A 172 9.82 8.62 0.62
CA PRO A 172 10.69 9.29 1.58
C PRO A 172 10.05 9.48 2.94
N THR A 173 8.71 9.57 2.98
CA THR A 173 7.95 9.80 4.22
C THR A 173 6.78 8.85 4.27
N VAL A 174 6.68 8.11 5.37
CA VAL A 174 5.61 7.14 5.65
C VAL A 174 5.29 7.21 7.13
N TYR A 175 4.01 7.34 7.46
CA TYR A 175 3.52 7.38 8.83
C TYR A 175 2.65 6.16 9.14
N PRO A 176 2.85 5.47 10.26
CA PRO A 176 4.02 5.57 11.14
C PRO A 176 5.22 4.81 10.54
N SER A 177 6.46 5.28 10.81
CA SER A 177 7.67 4.53 10.46
C SER A 177 8.81 4.74 11.43
N ARG A 178 9.83 3.88 11.37
CA ARG A 178 11.03 3.98 12.22
C ARG A 178 11.65 5.39 12.19
N GLU A 179 11.64 6.04 11.05
CA GLU A 179 12.19 7.40 10.86
C GLU A 179 11.15 8.50 11.12
N HIS A 180 9.85 8.15 11.11
CA HIS A 180 8.74 9.09 11.19
C HIS A 180 7.65 8.58 12.15
N ASP A 181 8.04 8.24 13.38
CA ASP A 181 7.12 7.75 14.42
C ASP A 181 6.42 8.92 15.14
N ASN A 182 7.11 10.07 15.22
CA ASN A 182 6.53 11.33 15.66
C ASN A 182 5.73 11.96 14.51
N ILE A 183 4.52 11.48 14.31
CA ILE A 183 3.62 11.96 13.24
C ILE A 183 3.20 13.40 13.54
N PRO A 184 3.33 14.35 12.59
CA PRO A 184 2.81 15.70 12.76
C PRO A 184 1.31 15.69 13.07
N ALA A 185 0.85 16.62 13.93
CA ALA A 185 -0.51 16.60 14.47
C ALA A 185 -1.59 16.57 13.37
N TRP A 186 -1.42 17.37 12.30
CA TRP A 186 -2.40 17.39 11.21
C TRP A 186 -2.47 16.04 10.48
N GLU A 187 -1.32 15.45 10.15
CA GLU A 187 -1.24 14.15 9.48
C GLU A 187 -1.78 13.01 10.35
N LEU A 188 -1.54 13.06 11.67
CA LEU A 188 -2.12 12.10 12.60
C LEU A 188 -3.64 12.21 12.63
N SER A 189 -4.19 13.43 12.75
CA SER A 189 -5.63 13.68 12.69
C SER A 189 -6.22 13.24 11.36
N TYR A 190 -5.53 13.51 10.24
CA TYR A 190 -6.00 13.12 8.91
C TYR A 190 -5.96 11.60 8.71
N LEU A 191 -4.90 10.92 9.18
CA LEU A 191 -4.79 9.46 9.16
C LEU A 191 -5.98 8.82 9.88
N LYS A 192 -6.30 9.30 11.09
CA LYS A 192 -7.46 8.82 11.87
C LYS A 192 -8.77 9.08 11.14
N HIS A 193 -8.94 10.26 10.56
CA HIS A 193 -10.12 10.63 9.78
C HIS A 193 -10.34 9.69 8.58
N VAL A 194 -9.32 9.47 7.75
CA VAL A 194 -9.46 8.57 6.60
C VAL A 194 -9.61 7.11 7.03
N ALA A 195 -8.99 6.70 8.15
CA ALA A 195 -9.19 5.37 8.71
C ALA A 195 -10.65 5.14 9.11
N GLU A 196 -11.33 6.11 9.73
CA GLU A 196 -12.76 6.02 10.04
C GLU A 196 -13.62 5.92 8.78
N ILE A 197 -13.30 6.67 7.72
CA ILE A 197 -14.03 6.58 6.45
C ILE A 197 -13.95 5.16 5.87
N PHE A 198 -12.75 4.58 5.79
CA PHE A 198 -12.55 3.29 5.13
C PHE A 198 -12.85 2.09 6.02
N TYR A 199 -12.82 2.26 7.33
CA TYR A 199 -13.11 1.25 8.34
C TYR A 199 -14.09 1.84 9.36
N PRO A 200 -15.40 1.87 9.05
CA PRO A 200 -16.40 2.33 10.01
C PRO A 200 -16.26 1.54 11.31
N LYS A 201 -16.29 2.24 12.45
CA LYS A 201 -15.98 1.74 13.80
C LYS A 201 -14.48 1.67 14.12
N TYR A 202 -13.62 2.30 13.34
CA TYR A 202 -12.20 2.45 13.66
C TYR A 202 -12.03 3.10 15.04
N SER A 203 -12.68 4.25 15.26
CA SER A 203 -12.71 4.95 16.55
C SER A 203 -13.38 4.18 17.70
N ALA A 204 -14.22 3.19 17.40
CA ALA A 204 -14.90 2.39 18.41
C ALA A 204 -14.10 1.14 18.82
N ALA A 205 -13.03 0.80 18.09
CA ALA A 205 -12.13 -0.27 18.50
C ALA A 205 -11.21 0.24 19.63
N ALA A 206 -11.06 -0.58 20.67
CA ALA A 206 -10.25 -0.24 21.84
C ALA A 206 -8.81 0.08 21.43
N ASP A 207 -8.20 1.08 22.07
CA ASP A 207 -6.79 1.47 21.94
C ASP A 207 -6.34 1.93 20.55
N VAL A 208 -7.26 2.09 19.59
CA VAL A 208 -6.96 2.56 18.23
C VAL A 208 -6.37 3.98 18.24
N GLU A 209 -6.85 4.81 19.16
CA GLU A 209 -6.47 6.23 19.24
C GLU A 209 -4.96 6.41 19.49
N ASP A 210 -4.33 5.47 20.19
CA ASP A 210 -2.90 5.50 20.53
C ASP A 210 -2.05 4.55 19.66
N THR A 211 -2.65 3.47 19.16
CA THR A 211 -1.90 2.40 18.49
C THR A 211 -1.89 2.53 16.97
N LEU A 212 -2.90 3.16 16.38
CA LEU A 212 -3.18 3.14 14.93
C LEU A 212 -3.39 1.71 14.36
N ILE A 213 -3.63 0.74 15.22
CA ILE A 213 -3.90 -0.65 14.85
C ILE A 213 -5.41 -0.84 14.81
N LEU A 214 -5.93 -1.41 13.74
CA LEU A 214 -7.28 -1.95 13.71
C LEU A 214 -7.20 -3.46 13.96
N PRO A 215 -7.74 -3.96 15.09
CA PRO A 215 -7.76 -5.38 15.40
C PRO A 215 -8.57 -6.16 14.37
N ALA A 216 -8.02 -7.28 13.91
CA ALA A 216 -8.79 -8.26 13.17
C ALA A 216 -9.53 -9.13 14.17
N HIS A 217 -10.78 -8.77 14.52
CA HIS A 217 -11.67 -9.62 15.32
C HIS A 217 -12.05 -10.91 14.56
N GLY A 218 -11.07 -11.81 14.35
CA GLY A 218 -11.22 -13.18 13.87
C GLY A 218 -11.62 -13.36 12.41
N GLY A 219 -10.80 -12.97 11.41
CA GLY A 219 -11.10 -13.57 10.09
C GLY A 219 -10.28 -13.29 8.84
N ARG A 220 -9.27 -12.41 8.82
CA ARG A 220 -8.60 -12.11 7.54
C ARG A 220 -7.10 -11.88 7.70
N ALA A 221 -6.40 -12.92 8.15
CA ALA A 221 -4.95 -13.02 8.08
C ALA A 221 -4.52 -13.61 6.73
N PHE A 222 -3.33 -13.24 6.27
CA PHE A 222 -2.70 -13.95 5.16
C PHE A 222 -2.05 -15.22 5.67
N LYS A 223 -2.33 -16.35 5.03
CA LYS A 223 -1.81 -17.67 5.42
C LYS A 223 -0.28 -17.71 5.48
N GLU A 224 0.38 -17.00 4.56
CA GLU A 224 1.85 -16.98 4.45
C GLU A 224 2.57 -16.31 5.62
N PHE A 225 1.87 -15.61 6.51
CA PHE A 225 2.48 -14.97 7.68
C PHE A 225 2.23 -15.73 8.99
N GLN A 226 1.50 -16.85 8.93
CA GLN A 226 1.39 -17.76 10.07
C GLN A 226 2.75 -18.47 10.23
N ASN A 227 3.39 -18.31 11.39
CA ASN A 227 4.67 -18.93 11.75
C ASN A 227 5.86 -18.57 10.83
N VAL A 228 5.90 -17.34 10.30
CA VAL A 228 6.99 -16.88 9.43
C VAL A 228 8.23 -16.49 10.25
N GLU A 229 9.40 -16.99 9.85
CA GLU A 229 10.67 -16.46 10.31
C GLU A 229 10.94 -15.10 9.66
N LEU A 230 11.19 -14.10 10.49
CA LEU A 230 11.35 -12.73 10.04
C LEU A 230 12.82 -12.41 9.77
N PRO A 231 13.15 -11.87 8.58
CA PRO A 231 14.49 -11.39 8.29
C PRO A 231 14.97 -10.34 9.31
N ASP A 232 16.28 -10.28 9.54
CA ASP A 232 16.86 -9.24 10.39
C ASP A 232 16.88 -7.88 9.65
N ASP A 233 15.79 -7.12 9.77
CA ASP A 233 15.60 -5.83 9.09
C ASP A 233 15.02 -4.79 10.08
N ALA A 234 15.60 -3.59 10.11
CA ALA A 234 15.25 -2.57 11.11
C ALA A 234 13.80 -2.05 10.97
N ASP A 235 13.31 -1.90 9.74
CA ASP A 235 11.95 -1.43 9.47
C ASP A 235 10.93 -2.55 9.73
N LEU A 236 11.32 -3.80 9.45
CA LEU A 236 10.53 -4.97 9.83
C LEU A 236 10.39 -5.11 11.34
N ARG A 237 11.51 -4.99 12.08
CA ARG A 237 11.48 -5.01 13.55
C ARG A 237 10.60 -3.89 14.10
N TYR A 238 10.64 -2.70 13.49
CA TYR A 238 9.73 -1.61 13.85
C TYR A 238 8.27 -1.99 13.59
N PHE A 239 7.93 -2.50 12.41
CA PHE A 239 6.56 -2.92 12.06
C PHE A 239 6.01 -3.96 13.03
N VAL A 240 6.80 -4.99 13.34
CA VAL A 240 6.39 -6.10 14.23
C VAL A 240 6.17 -5.59 15.65
N ARG A 241 7.04 -4.70 16.15
CA ARG A 241 6.82 -4.07 17.46
C ARG A 241 5.56 -3.19 17.47
N ARG A 242 5.30 -2.47 16.38
CA ARG A 242 4.14 -1.56 16.28
C ARG A 242 2.84 -2.29 16.02
N ASN A 243 2.86 -3.47 15.40
CA ASN A 243 1.69 -4.28 15.06
C ASN A 243 1.97 -5.77 15.38
N PRO A 244 2.00 -6.16 16.67
CA PRO A 244 2.35 -7.53 17.06
C PRO A 244 1.33 -8.57 16.58
N GLY A 245 0.06 -8.19 16.42
CA GLY A 245 -1.02 -9.07 15.94
C GLY A 245 -1.11 -9.20 14.41
N PHE A 246 -0.13 -8.72 13.64
CA PHE A 246 -0.22 -8.75 12.17
C PHE A 246 -0.41 -10.17 11.60
N ALA A 247 0.14 -11.19 12.28
CA ALA A 247 -0.01 -12.59 11.90
C ALA A 247 -1.45 -13.09 12.06
N ASP A 248 -2.21 -12.49 12.98
CA ASP A 248 -3.64 -12.75 13.22
C ASP A 248 -4.54 -11.87 12.35
N GLY A 249 -3.93 -10.95 11.59
CA GLY A 249 -4.59 -10.10 10.61
C GLY A 249 -4.77 -8.65 11.04
N ASP A 250 -4.25 -8.26 12.21
CA ASP A 250 -4.26 -6.87 12.67
C ASP A 250 -3.62 -5.94 11.66
N ARG A 251 -4.22 -4.77 11.52
CA ARG A 251 -3.89 -3.82 10.47
C ARG A 251 -3.29 -2.57 11.06
N LEU A 252 -2.05 -2.28 10.69
CA LEU A 252 -1.47 -0.97 10.95
C LEU A 252 -2.00 0.03 9.91
N MET A 253 -2.62 1.12 10.35
CA MET A 253 -3.01 2.21 9.45
C MET A 253 -1.79 3.00 9.02
N VAL A 254 -1.64 3.18 7.70
CA VAL A 254 -0.48 3.83 7.11
C VAL A 254 -0.91 4.97 6.20
N LEU A 255 -0.27 6.13 6.39
CA LEU A 255 -0.43 7.33 5.56
C LEU A 255 0.91 7.71 4.93
N VAL A 256 0.88 7.99 3.63
CA VAL A 256 2.06 8.36 2.84
C VAL A 256 1.78 9.68 2.13
N PRO A 257 2.42 10.79 2.54
CA PRO A 257 2.36 12.03 1.78
C PRO A 257 2.92 11.85 0.37
N LEU A 258 2.18 12.29 -0.65
CA LEU A 258 2.57 12.19 -2.05
C LEU A 258 3.10 13.52 -2.56
N SER A 259 4.43 13.58 -2.65
CA SER A 259 5.14 14.64 -3.35
C SER A 259 5.61 14.16 -4.73
N VAL A 260 5.88 15.10 -5.65
CA VAL A 260 6.51 14.79 -6.95
C VAL A 260 7.82 14.02 -6.74
N CYS A 261 8.66 14.45 -5.79
CA CYS A 261 9.92 13.77 -5.47
C CYS A 261 9.70 12.33 -5.00
N GLY A 262 8.74 12.10 -4.10
CA GLY A 262 8.41 10.74 -3.63
C GLY A 262 7.95 9.83 -4.77
N MET A 263 7.15 10.36 -5.69
CA MET A 263 6.71 9.61 -6.87
C MET A 263 7.85 9.29 -7.85
N LEU A 264 8.75 10.25 -8.08
CA LEU A 264 9.95 10.02 -8.91
C LEU A 264 10.86 8.95 -8.28
N GLN A 265 11.03 8.97 -6.95
CA GLN A 265 11.79 7.96 -6.23
C GLN A 265 11.16 6.57 -6.36
N MET A 266 9.85 6.45 -6.20
CA MET A 266 9.12 5.19 -6.41
C MET A 266 9.33 4.66 -7.83
N VAL A 267 9.19 5.52 -8.85
CA VAL A 267 9.41 5.15 -10.26
C VAL A 267 10.86 4.71 -10.49
N ARG A 268 11.85 5.46 -10.00
CA ARG A 268 13.28 5.11 -10.12
C ARG A 268 13.56 3.74 -9.52
N ARG A 269 13.06 3.46 -8.31
CA ARG A 269 13.23 2.16 -7.63
C ARG A 269 12.50 1.02 -8.35
N ALA A 270 11.36 1.29 -8.97
CA ALA A 270 10.64 0.30 -9.78
C ALA A 270 11.42 -0.07 -11.05
N VAL A 271 12.03 0.92 -11.73
CA VAL A 271 12.86 0.73 -12.92
C VAL A 271 14.17 -0.01 -12.58
N ALA A 272 14.87 0.41 -11.53
CA ALA A 272 16.11 -0.24 -11.08
C ALA A 272 15.93 -1.75 -10.84
N ARG A 273 14.84 -2.13 -10.16
CA ARG A 273 14.47 -3.54 -9.95
C ARG A 273 14.27 -4.33 -11.25
N ARG A 274 13.74 -3.68 -12.30
CA ARG A 274 13.50 -4.32 -13.60
C ARG A 274 14.78 -4.47 -14.41
N CYS A 275 15.72 -3.53 -14.28
CA CYS A 275 17.00 -3.55 -14.99
C CYS A 275 18.08 -4.38 -14.29
N GLY A 276 17.82 -4.89 -13.07
CA GLY A 276 18.80 -5.64 -12.29
C GLY A 276 19.93 -4.76 -11.71
N CYS A 277 19.86 -3.45 -11.90
CA CYS A 277 20.76 -2.49 -11.26
C CYS A 277 20.34 -2.36 -9.79
N ARG A 278 21.10 -2.98 -8.89
CA ARG A 278 20.95 -2.82 -7.44
C ARG A 278 21.82 -1.67 -6.96
#